data_AF-A0A946B568-F1
#
_entry.id   AF-A0A946B568-F1
#
_cell.length_a   1.000
_cell.length_b   1.000
_cell.length_c   1.000
_cell.angle_alpha   90.00
_cell.angle_beta   90.00
_cell.angle_gamma   90.00
#
_symmetry.space_group_name_H-M   'P 1'
#
loop_
_entity.id
_entity.type
_entity.pdbx_description
1 polymer ?
#
loop_
_entity_poly.entity_id
_entity_poly.type
_entity_poly.pdbx_seq_one_letter_code
_entity_poly.pdbx_strand_id
1 'polypeptide(L)'
;MSLRRSLLGAAIAAGLLATPAAAETNFKFAFQGSFKSLDPYSLNETFTLSMLSNVYEGLIRRGPDLQIQPALATGWEVLEPTRWRFSLRKGVKFHNGNDFTADDVLFSADRVRAEGSDLKTRIPADAKFVKVDDHTVDVVLSSPNPILHYEWATWSIIDKEWAEANDSVRVTSASDQSATPISLRANGTGAYMIESHEAGVKTVMKANTNWWDAANKPGNADVVE
;
A
#
# COMPACT_ATOMS: atom_id res chain seq x y z
N MET A 1 66.10 4.87 -45.13
CA MET A 1 66.38 5.87 -44.07
C MET A 1 65.67 7.15 -44.46
N SER A 2 64.77 7.80 -43.71
CA SER A 2 64.05 7.51 -42.46
C SER A 2 62.83 8.44 -42.46
N LEU A 3 61.67 7.92 -42.07
CA LEU A 3 60.38 8.63 -41.96
C LEU A 3 60.48 9.89 -41.07
N ARG A 4 59.98 11.03 -41.55
CA ARG A 4 59.52 12.14 -40.70
C ARG A 4 58.00 12.04 -40.57
N ARG A 5 57.54 11.43 -39.47
CA ARG A 5 56.13 11.30 -39.12
C ARG A 5 55.65 12.58 -38.43
N SER A 6 54.65 13.21 -39.03
CA SER A 6 53.81 14.23 -38.40
C SER A 6 53.07 13.63 -37.20
N LEU A 7 53.28 14.16 -36.00
CA LEU A 7 52.50 13.85 -34.80
C LEU A 7 52.17 15.16 -34.08
N LEU A 8 51.14 15.84 -34.59
CA LEU A 8 50.28 16.69 -33.79
C LEU A 8 48.85 16.22 -34.05
N GLY A 9 48.28 15.47 -33.11
CA GLY A 9 46.93 14.94 -33.25
C GLY A 9 46.43 14.36 -31.94
N ALA A 10 45.46 15.08 -31.35
CA ALA A 10 44.54 14.66 -30.30
C ALA A 10 45.14 14.34 -28.93
N ALA A 11 45.30 15.39 -28.11
CA ALA A 11 45.23 15.24 -26.66
C ALA A 11 43.82 14.73 -26.29
N ILE A 12 43.81 13.63 -25.54
CA ILE A 12 42.65 12.92 -25.01
C ILE A 12 41.84 13.87 -24.12
N ALA A 13 40.65 14.27 -24.59
CA ALA A 13 39.59 14.84 -23.75
C ALA A 13 38.48 13.80 -23.58
N ALA A 14 38.83 12.62 -23.07
CA ALA A 14 37.86 11.67 -22.52
C ALA A 14 37.68 11.98 -21.02
N GLY A 15 37.24 13.21 -20.72
CA GLY A 15 36.75 13.56 -19.40
C GLY A 15 35.41 12.90 -19.22
N LEU A 16 35.37 11.85 -18.41
CA LEU A 16 34.20 11.08 -18.04
C LEU A 16 33.02 12.00 -17.70
N LEU A 17 31.99 12.02 -18.55
CA LEU A 17 30.62 12.22 -18.10
C LEU A 17 30.15 10.92 -17.44
N ALA A 18 30.83 10.50 -16.38
CA ALA A 18 30.26 9.56 -15.44
C ALA A 18 29.30 10.38 -14.58
N THR A 19 28.05 10.50 -15.03
CA THR A 19 26.98 10.86 -14.10
C THR A 19 27.08 9.87 -12.94
N PRO A 20 27.25 10.33 -11.68
CA PRO A 20 27.26 9.40 -10.56
C PRO A 20 25.94 8.62 -10.64
N ALA A 21 26.04 7.30 -10.81
CA ALA A 21 24.90 6.44 -10.59
C ALA A 21 24.47 6.70 -9.15
N ALA A 22 23.27 7.22 -8.96
CA ALA A 22 22.74 7.40 -7.62
C ALA A 22 22.78 6.02 -6.95
N ALA A 23 23.54 5.91 -5.86
CA ALA A 23 23.64 4.66 -5.13
C ALA A 23 22.25 4.34 -4.53
N GLU A 24 21.82 3.09 -4.68
CA GLU A 24 20.59 2.58 -4.07
C GLU A 24 20.63 2.82 -2.55
N THR A 25 19.63 3.53 -2.03
CA THR A 25 19.53 3.85 -0.61
C THR A 25 18.87 2.69 0.13
N ASN A 26 19.69 1.88 0.80
CA ASN A 26 19.25 0.74 1.58
C ASN A 26 19.05 1.14 3.05
N PHE A 27 17.81 1.07 3.54
CA PHE A 27 17.48 1.23 4.96
C PHE A 27 17.29 -0.15 5.59
N LYS A 28 18.10 -0.48 6.61
CA LYS A 28 18.01 -1.75 7.34
C LYS A 28 17.67 -1.50 8.79
N PHE A 29 16.70 -2.22 9.32
CA PHE A 29 16.37 -2.15 10.74
C PHE A 29 16.01 -3.54 11.29
N ALA A 30 16.05 -3.66 12.62
CA ALA A 30 15.64 -4.88 13.30
C ALA A 30 14.61 -4.54 14.37
N PHE A 31 13.64 -5.43 14.57
CA PHE A 31 12.60 -5.29 15.57
C PHE A 31 12.51 -6.57 16.40
N GLN A 32 12.19 -6.44 17.70
CA GLN A 32 12.11 -7.57 18.62
C GLN A 32 10.88 -8.48 18.38
N GLY A 33 9.83 -7.93 17.77
CA GLY A 33 8.61 -8.66 17.41
C GLY A 33 8.76 -9.44 16.11
N SER A 34 7.75 -10.24 15.79
CA SER A 34 7.75 -11.12 14.62
C SER A 34 6.71 -10.63 13.60
N PHE A 35 7.16 -10.28 12.39
CA PHE A 35 6.29 -9.96 11.27
C PHE A 35 6.04 -11.23 10.44
N LYS A 36 4.91 -11.89 10.69
CA LYS A 36 4.65 -13.26 10.21
C LYS A 36 3.77 -13.37 8.98
N SER A 37 2.94 -12.38 8.72
CA SER A 37 1.92 -12.42 7.69
C SER A 37 1.84 -11.08 7.00
N LEU A 38 1.68 -11.13 5.67
CA LEU A 38 1.42 -9.98 4.83
C LEU A 38 -0.07 -9.69 4.60
N ASP A 39 -0.96 -10.45 5.25
CA ASP A 39 -2.39 -10.17 5.23
C ASP A 39 -2.71 -9.00 6.18
N PRO A 40 -3.19 -7.85 5.66
CA PRO A 40 -3.42 -6.64 6.45
C PRO A 40 -4.51 -6.78 7.51
N TYR A 41 -5.29 -7.88 7.50
CA TYR A 41 -6.34 -8.13 8.47
C TYR A 41 -5.99 -9.22 9.50
N SER A 42 -4.76 -9.76 9.43
CA SER A 42 -4.34 -10.89 10.26
C SER A 42 -4.16 -10.54 11.74
N LEU A 43 -3.52 -9.41 12.03
CA LEU A 43 -3.10 -9.03 13.39
C LEU A 43 -3.20 -7.50 13.59
N ASN A 44 -3.95 -7.08 14.61
CA ASN A 44 -4.15 -5.68 14.97
C ASN A 44 -3.05 -5.21 15.94
N GLU A 45 -1.82 -5.12 15.43
CA GLU A 45 -0.62 -4.78 16.19
C GLU A 45 0.15 -3.67 15.49
N THR A 46 0.59 -2.66 16.25
CA THR A 46 1.12 -1.40 15.70
C THR A 46 2.27 -1.61 14.73
N PHE A 47 3.23 -2.48 15.03
CA PHE A 47 4.36 -2.75 14.16
C PHE A 47 3.90 -3.39 12.84
N THR A 48 3.09 -4.45 12.92
CA THR A 48 2.52 -5.15 11.76
C THR A 48 1.75 -4.19 10.84
N LEU A 49 0.84 -3.39 11.41
CA LEU A 49 0.05 -2.41 10.65
C LEU A 49 0.92 -1.29 10.05
N SER A 50 1.97 -0.87 10.75
CA SER A 50 2.91 0.15 10.25
C SER A 50 3.80 -0.37 9.12
N MET A 51 4.17 -1.65 9.14
CA MET A 51 4.89 -2.28 8.03
C MET A 51 3.97 -2.38 6.81
N LEU A 52 2.75 -2.88 7.00
CA LEU A 52 1.79 -3.10 5.93
C LEU A 52 1.26 -1.80 5.31
N SER A 53 1.25 -0.68 6.04
CA SER A 53 0.85 0.62 5.48
C SER A 53 1.82 1.20 4.44
N ASN A 54 3.03 0.64 4.32
CA ASN A 54 3.94 0.97 3.21
C ASN A 54 3.52 0.32 1.89
N VAL A 55 2.78 -0.80 1.98
CA VAL A 55 2.40 -1.66 0.85
C VAL A 55 0.93 -1.44 0.48
N TYR A 56 0.05 -1.44 1.48
CA TYR A 56 -1.38 -1.22 1.33
C TYR A 56 -1.78 0.17 1.79
N GLU A 57 -2.74 0.77 1.11
CA GLU A 57 -3.28 2.08 1.48
C GLU A 57 -4.76 1.97 1.83
N GLY A 58 -5.26 2.87 2.68
CA GLY A 58 -6.68 3.04 2.94
C GLY A 58 -7.29 4.14 2.09
N LEU A 59 -8.61 4.33 2.21
CA LEU A 59 -9.31 5.48 1.64
C LEU A 59 -8.75 6.81 2.18
N ILE A 60 -8.32 6.78 3.44
CA ILE A 60 -7.72 7.90 4.17
C ILE A 60 -6.45 7.42 4.84
N ARG A 61 -5.57 8.36 5.18
CA ARG A 61 -4.34 8.11 5.94
C ARG A 61 -4.15 9.11 7.05
N ARG A 62 -3.33 8.78 8.03
CA ARG A 62 -2.91 9.70 9.08
C ARG A 62 -1.56 10.31 8.70
N GLY A 63 -1.50 11.64 8.65
CA GLY A 63 -0.29 12.40 8.34
C GLY A 63 0.71 12.45 9.50
N PRO A 64 1.92 13.00 9.27
CA PRO A 64 2.93 13.20 10.31
C PRO A 64 2.47 14.12 11.46
N ASP A 65 1.53 15.01 11.17
CA ASP A 65 0.85 15.91 12.11
C ASP A 65 -0.36 15.26 12.81
N LEU A 66 -0.53 13.94 12.62
CA LEU A 66 -1.63 13.12 13.11
C LEU A 66 -3.02 13.49 12.56
N GLN A 67 -3.08 14.39 11.58
CA GLN A 67 -4.33 14.74 10.92
C GLN A 67 -4.73 13.67 9.92
N ILE A 68 -6.04 13.52 9.73
CA ILE A 68 -6.59 12.67 8.68
C ILE A 68 -6.46 13.38 7.35
N GLN A 69 -5.93 12.67 6.36
CA GLN A 69 -5.69 13.17 5.02
C GLN A 69 -6.35 12.22 3.99
N PRO A 70 -6.86 12.75 2.87
CA PRO A 70 -7.25 11.93 1.73
C PRO A 70 -6.08 11.05 1.26
N ALA A 71 -6.37 9.81 0.87
CA ALA A 71 -5.41 8.88 0.28
C ALA A 71 -5.99 8.32 -1.04
N LEU A 72 -6.50 7.09 -1.00
CA LEU A 72 -7.20 6.49 -2.14
C LEU A 72 -8.56 7.17 -2.40
N ALA A 73 -9.21 7.71 -1.38
CA ALA A 73 -10.28 8.68 -1.59
C ALA A 73 -9.69 10.09 -1.78
N THR A 74 -10.26 10.87 -2.68
CA THR A 74 -9.93 12.30 -2.84
C THR A 74 -10.69 13.19 -1.87
N GLY A 75 -11.78 12.70 -1.28
CA GLY A 75 -12.60 13.40 -0.30
C GLY A 75 -13.89 12.66 0.00
N TRP A 76 -14.68 13.24 0.90
CA TRP A 76 -15.98 12.69 1.32
C TRP A 76 -16.98 13.79 1.69
N GLU A 77 -18.25 13.45 1.61
CA GLU A 77 -19.39 14.33 1.91
C GLU A 77 -20.40 13.60 2.81
N VAL A 78 -20.97 14.30 3.79
CA VAL A 78 -22.10 13.80 4.58
C VAL A 78 -23.38 14.20 3.85
N LEU A 79 -23.99 13.25 3.12
CA LEU A 79 -25.22 13.48 2.36
C LEU A 79 -26.44 13.54 3.30
N GLU A 80 -26.44 12.69 4.31
CA GLU A 80 -27.48 12.58 5.35
C GLU A 80 -26.77 12.20 6.67
N PRO A 81 -27.38 12.39 7.85
CA PRO A 81 -26.76 12.00 9.13
C PRO A 81 -26.24 10.55 9.17
N THR A 82 -26.83 9.67 8.38
CA THR A 82 -26.49 8.24 8.26
C THR A 82 -25.88 7.86 6.91
N ARG A 83 -25.57 8.81 6.02
CA ARG A 83 -25.04 8.52 4.68
C ARG A 83 -23.86 9.40 4.33
N TRP A 84 -22.73 8.76 4.07
CA TRP A 84 -21.51 9.39 3.56
C TRP A 84 -21.29 9.00 2.11
N ARG A 85 -20.73 9.90 1.31
CA ARG A 85 -20.23 9.62 -0.04
C ARG A 85 -18.73 9.84 -0.08
N PHE A 86 -17.99 8.86 -0.58
CA PHE A 86 -16.54 8.95 -0.80
C PHE A 86 -16.27 9.00 -2.31
N SER A 87 -15.48 9.98 -2.73
CA SER A 87 -14.95 10.07 -4.10
C SER A 87 -13.59 9.39 -4.16
N LEU A 88 -13.40 8.46 -5.08
CA LEU A 88 -12.17 7.68 -5.22
C LEU A 88 -11.24 8.28 -6.27
N ARG A 89 -9.94 8.14 -6.05
CA ARG A 89 -8.91 8.60 -6.96
C ARG A 89 -8.90 7.76 -8.23
N LYS A 90 -8.86 8.43 -9.38
CA LYS A 90 -8.77 7.79 -10.69
C LYS A 90 -7.32 7.50 -11.07
N GLY A 91 -7.11 6.42 -11.82
CA GLY A 91 -5.79 6.08 -12.38
C GLY A 91 -4.78 5.53 -11.36
N VAL A 92 -5.22 5.19 -10.15
CA VAL A 92 -4.39 4.44 -9.20
C VAL A 92 -4.30 3.00 -9.67
N LYS A 93 -3.09 2.45 -9.62
CA LYS A 93 -2.83 1.06 -9.95
C LYS A 93 -2.38 0.30 -8.71
N PHE A 94 -2.82 -0.94 -8.59
CA PHE A 94 -2.19 -1.91 -7.72
C PHE A 94 -0.81 -2.30 -8.26
N HIS A 95 0.03 -2.91 -7.42
CA HIS A 95 1.40 -3.29 -7.78
C HIS A 95 1.48 -4.25 -8.97
N ASN A 96 0.45 -5.07 -9.19
CA ASN A 96 0.30 -5.94 -10.37
C ASN A 96 -0.19 -5.21 -11.64
N GLY A 97 -0.58 -3.93 -11.56
CA GLY A 97 -1.10 -3.14 -12.68
C GLY A 97 -2.62 -3.08 -12.80
N ASN A 98 -3.37 -3.78 -11.94
CA ASN A 98 -4.83 -3.69 -11.89
C ASN A 98 -5.29 -2.27 -11.51
N ASP A 99 -6.46 -1.87 -11.98
CA ASP A 99 -7.07 -0.59 -11.61
C ASP A 99 -7.68 -0.66 -10.21
N PHE A 100 -7.48 0.40 -9.42
CA PHE A 100 -8.22 0.59 -8.18
C PHE A 100 -9.60 1.17 -8.44
N THR A 101 -10.65 0.50 -7.92
CA THR A 101 -12.05 0.89 -8.10
C THR A 101 -12.87 0.72 -6.82
N ALA A 102 -14.14 1.12 -6.89
CA ALA A 102 -15.13 0.89 -5.84
C ALA A 102 -15.32 -0.59 -5.49
N ASP A 103 -15.10 -1.52 -6.43
CA ASP A 103 -15.26 -2.95 -6.15
C ASP A 103 -14.23 -3.44 -5.12
N ASP A 104 -13.01 -2.89 -5.15
CA ASP A 104 -11.96 -3.19 -4.17
C ASP A 104 -12.31 -2.67 -2.78
N VAL A 105 -12.98 -1.52 -2.71
CA VAL A 105 -13.45 -0.93 -1.45
C VAL A 105 -14.52 -1.82 -0.81
N LEU A 106 -15.52 -2.23 -1.60
CA LEU A 106 -16.59 -3.11 -1.12
C LEU A 106 -16.02 -4.47 -0.70
N PHE A 107 -15.16 -5.06 -1.52
CA PHE A 107 -14.47 -6.31 -1.20
C PHE A 107 -13.68 -6.21 0.11
N SER A 108 -12.94 -5.13 0.29
CA SER A 108 -12.14 -4.87 1.50
C SER A 108 -13.03 -4.67 2.74
N ALA A 109 -14.21 -4.08 2.59
CA ALA A 109 -15.17 -3.89 3.69
C ALA A 109 -15.76 -5.23 4.15
N ASP A 110 -16.00 -6.14 3.22
CA ASP A 110 -16.48 -7.48 3.57
C ASP A 110 -15.36 -8.34 4.15
N ARG A 111 -14.18 -8.30 3.54
CA ARG A 111 -13.02 -9.09 3.99
C ARG A 111 -12.51 -8.65 5.36
N VAL A 112 -12.49 -7.34 5.67
CA VAL A 112 -12.07 -6.89 7.02
C VAL A 112 -13.03 -7.37 8.11
N ARG A 113 -14.33 -7.54 7.81
CA ARG A 113 -15.35 -8.04 8.76
C ARG A 113 -15.44 -9.57 8.79
N ALA A 114 -14.71 -10.27 7.92
CA ALA A 114 -14.79 -11.71 7.82
C ALA A 114 -14.24 -12.41 9.06
N GLU A 115 -14.65 -13.67 9.23
CA GLU A 115 -14.08 -14.56 10.24
C GLU A 115 -12.55 -14.64 10.10
N GLY A 116 -11.84 -14.67 11.23
CA GLY A 116 -10.38 -14.69 11.27
C GLY A 116 -9.71 -13.32 11.25
N SER A 117 -10.44 -12.25 10.89
CA SER A 117 -9.92 -10.88 10.95
C SER A 117 -9.80 -10.38 12.39
N ASP A 118 -8.59 -9.96 12.76
CA ASP A 118 -8.32 -9.26 14.02
C ASP A 118 -8.70 -7.77 13.93
N LEU A 119 -9.06 -7.31 12.73
CA LEU A 119 -9.54 -5.95 12.44
C LEU A 119 -11.06 -5.90 12.22
N LYS A 120 -11.83 -6.96 12.55
CA LYS A 120 -13.26 -7.06 12.27
C LYS A 120 -14.17 -5.94 12.78
N THR A 121 -13.72 -5.19 13.79
CA THR A 121 -14.45 -4.03 14.34
C THR A 121 -13.94 -2.69 13.81
N ARG A 122 -13.03 -2.70 12.82
CA ARG A 122 -12.40 -1.49 12.27
C ARG A 122 -13.38 -0.61 11.51
N ILE A 123 -14.38 -1.23 10.89
CA ILE A 123 -15.53 -0.54 10.31
C ILE A 123 -16.78 -0.89 11.13
N PRO A 124 -17.75 0.02 11.26
CA PRO A 124 -18.99 -0.27 11.97
C PRO A 124 -19.73 -1.48 11.36
N ALA A 125 -20.26 -2.35 12.22
CA ALA A 125 -20.93 -3.56 11.78
C ALA A 125 -22.19 -3.28 10.94
N ASP A 126 -22.84 -2.15 11.19
CA ASP A 126 -24.03 -1.68 10.48
C ASP A 126 -23.72 -0.88 9.21
N ALA A 127 -22.44 -0.58 8.92
CA ALA A 127 -22.03 0.12 7.71
C ALA A 127 -22.27 -0.74 6.46
N LYS A 128 -23.07 -0.22 5.54
CA LYS A 128 -23.33 -0.79 4.22
C LYS A 128 -22.61 0.03 3.17
N PHE A 129 -21.71 -0.62 2.43
CA PHE A 129 -20.95 -0.02 1.35
C PHE A 129 -21.71 -0.28 0.03
N VAL A 130 -22.01 0.80 -0.69
CA VAL A 130 -22.79 0.77 -1.91
C VAL A 130 -21.97 1.40 -3.02
N LYS A 131 -21.70 0.62 -4.07
CA LYS A 131 -21.09 1.14 -5.30
C LYS A 131 -22.12 2.02 -6.01
N VAL A 132 -21.81 3.31 -6.13
CA VAL A 132 -22.59 4.25 -6.96
C VAL A 132 -22.08 4.19 -8.39
N ASP A 133 -20.77 4.22 -8.55
CA ASP A 133 -20.02 3.98 -9.79
C ASP A 133 -18.60 3.50 -9.45
N ASP A 134 -17.74 3.28 -10.46
CA ASP A 134 -16.38 2.76 -10.25
C ASP A 134 -15.49 3.63 -9.36
N HIS A 135 -15.80 4.91 -9.20
CA HIS A 135 -15.01 5.86 -8.41
C HIS A 135 -15.84 6.60 -7.36
N THR A 136 -17.02 6.07 -7.01
CA THR A 136 -17.90 6.66 -6.00
C THR A 136 -18.51 5.54 -5.14
N VAL A 137 -18.30 5.65 -3.83
CA VAL A 137 -18.83 4.71 -2.83
C VAL A 137 -19.68 5.46 -1.82
N ASP A 138 -20.91 5.04 -1.65
CA ASP A 138 -21.77 5.48 -0.55
C ASP A 138 -21.63 4.52 0.64
N VAL A 139 -21.60 5.07 1.85
CA VAL A 139 -21.57 4.32 3.10
C VAL A 139 -22.78 4.71 3.93
N VAL A 140 -23.66 3.75 4.14
CA VAL A 140 -24.95 3.93 4.82
C VAL A 140 -24.91 3.22 6.17
N LEU A 141 -25.25 3.95 7.23
CA LEU A 141 -25.29 3.49 8.61
C LEU A 141 -26.74 3.37 9.10
N SER A 142 -26.95 2.63 10.19
CA SER A 142 -28.25 2.56 10.86
C SER A 142 -28.46 3.74 11.83
N SER A 143 -27.38 4.36 12.28
CA SER A 143 -27.39 5.52 13.18
C SER A 143 -26.29 6.52 12.81
N PRO A 144 -26.43 7.81 13.15
CA PRO A 144 -25.41 8.81 12.78
C PRO A 144 -24.06 8.53 13.42
N ASN A 145 -22.99 8.54 12.61
CA ASN A 145 -21.61 8.56 13.08
C ASN A 145 -20.84 9.71 12.40
N PRO A 146 -20.64 10.85 13.09
CA PRO A 146 -19.96 12.02 12.51
C PRO A 146 -18.44 11.84 12.35
N ILE A 147 -17.85 10.83 12.99
CA ILE A 147 -16.39 10.57 12.98
C ILE A 147 -16.02 9.35 12.12
N LEU A 148 -16.94 8.83 11.31
CA LEU A 148 -16.78 7.60 10.54
C LEU A 148 -15.41 7.51 9.81
N HIS A 149 -15.03 8.58 9.11
CA HIS A 149 -13.78 8.65 8.37
C HIS A 149 -12.51 8.64 9.25
N TYR A 150 -12.58 9.08 10.51
CA TYR A 150 -11.44 9.03 11.46
C TYR A 150 -11.11 7.61 11.90
N GLU A 151 -12.05 6.67 11.81
CA GLU A 151 -11.90 5.30 12.29
C GLU A 151 -11.08 4.42 11.31
N TRP A 152 -10.93 4.86 10.06
CA TRP A 152 -10.47 4.02 8.94
C TRP A 152 -8.99 4.13 8.57
N ALA A 153 -8.17 4.82 9.38
CA ALA A 153 -6.76 5.08 9.04
C ALA A 153 -5.89 3.81 8.90
N THR A 154 -6.44 2.67 9.28
CA THR A 154 -5.79 1.35 9.31
C THR A 154 -6.65 0.30 8.61
N TRP A 155 -7.69 0.72 7.89
CA TRP A 155 -8.44 -0.14 6.99
C TRP A 155 -7.82 -0.08 5.60
N SER A 156 -6.95 -1.05 5.32
CA SER A 156 -6.27 -1.21 4.02
C SER A 156 -7.24 -1.68 2.95
N ILE A 157 -7.06 -1.22 1.71
CA ILE A 157 -7.77 -1.72 0.53
C ILE A 157 -6.95 -2.80 -0.16
N ILE A 158 -7.62 -3.88 -0.56
CA ILE A 158 -7.05 -5.05 -1.24
C ILE A 158 -7.62 -5.13 -2.65
N ASP A 159 -6.76 -5.46 -3.62
CA ASP A 159 -7.13 -5.78 -5.00
C ASP A 159 -8.01 -7.03 -5.02
N LYS A 160 -9.29 -6.84 -5.33
CA LYS A 160 -10.28 -7.91 -5.39
C LYS A 160 -9.90 -8.97 -6.40
N GLU A 161 -9.52 -8.56 -7.62
CA GLU A 161 -9.21 -9.49 -8.71
C GLU A 161 -7.98 -10.32 -8.37
N TRP A 162 -6.93 -9.70 -7.82
CA TRP A 162 -5.75 -10.43 -7.36
C TRP A 162 -6.07 -11.40 -6.23
N ALA A 163 -6.90 -10.98 -5.27
CA ALA A 163 -7.28 -11.83 -4.16
C ALA A 163 -8.08 -13.05 -4.61
N GLU A 164 -8.99 -12.88 -5.57
CA GLU A 164 -9.75 -13.97 -6.20
C GLU A 164 -8.83 -14.90 -7.00
N ALA A 165 -7.91 -14.34 -7.79
CA ALA A 165 -6.97 -15.12 -8.61
C ALA A 165 -5.89 -15.86 -7.81
N ASN A 166 -5.67 -15.48 -6.55
CA ASN A 166 -4.62 -16.05 -5.69
C ASN A 166 -5.19 -16.67 -4.40
N ASP A 167 -6.42 -17.19 -4.41
CA ASP A 167 -7.04 -17.90 -3.28
C ASP A 167 -6.94 -17.13 -1.94
N SER A 168 -7.04 -15.80 -2.00
CA SER A 168 -6.81 -14.88 -0.87
C SER A 168 -8.07 -14.11 -0.45
N VAL A 169 -9.24 -14.59 -0.90
CA VAL A 169 -10.56 -14.04 -0.54
C VAL A 169 -10.80 -14.12 0.97
N ARG A 170 -10.35 -15.20 1.62
CA ARG A 170 -10.48 -15.37 3.08
C ARG A 170 -9.31 -14.71 3.81
N VAL A 171 -9.57 -14.25 5.03
CA VAL A 171 -8.53 -13.75 5.93
C VAL A 171 -7.71 -14.91 6.48
N THR A 172 -6.39 -14.72 6.51
CA THR A 172 -5.46 -15.60 7.23
C THR A 172 -5.30 -15.06 8.65
N SER A 173 -5.94 -15.70 9.63
CA SER A 173 -5.89 -15.24 11.03
C SER A 173 -4.48 -15.34 11.62
N ALA A 174 -4.14 -14.52 12.61
CA ALA A 174 -2.83 -14.59 13.28
C ALA A 174 -2.52 -15.96 13.91
N SER A 175 -3.56 -16.74 14.26
CA SER A 175 -3.44 -18.11 14.77
C SER A 175 -3.16 -19.14 13.68
N ASP A 176 -3.49 -18.84 12.42
CA ASP A 176 -3.25 -19.73 11.30
C ASP A 176 -1.74 -19.77 10.99
N GLN A 177 -1.17 -20.97 11.05
CA GLN A 177 0.26 -21.19 10.77
C GLN A 177 0.51 -21.63 9.33
N SER A 178 -0.54 -21.74 8.51
CA SER A 178 -0.40 -22.09 7.10
C SER A 178 0.18 -20.92 6.30
N ALA A 179 1.02 -21.26 5.33
CA ALA A 179 1.50 -20.32 4.34
C ALA A 179 0.43 -20.12 3.28
N THR A 180 -0.38 -19.08 3.41
CA THR A 180 -1.36 -18.69 2.40
C THR A 180 -0.72 -17.75 1.37
N PRO A 181 -1.29 -17.63 0.16
CA PRO A 181 -0.74 -16.74 -0.84
C PRO A 181 -0.60 -15.29 -0.38
N ILE A 182 -1.57 -14.74 0.34
CA ILE A 182 -1.52 -13.37 0.89
C ILE A 182 -0.69 -13.24 2.17
N SER A 183 -0.43 -14.32 2.90
CA SER A 183 0.48 -14.25 4.05
C SER A 183 1.95 -14.12 3.61
N LEU A 184 2.28 -14.53 2.38
CA LEU A 184 3.64 -14.51 1.83
C LEU A 184 3.85 -13.53 0.67
N ARG A 185 2.78 -13.06 0.04
CA ARG A 185 2.84 -12.10 -1.07
C ARG A 185 1.83 -11.00 -0.83
N ALA A 186 2.17 -9.78 -1.21
CA ALA A 186 1.28 -8.63 -1.09
C ALA A 186 1.08 -7.98 -2.45
N ASN A 187 -0.12 -7.46 -2.66
CA ASN A 187 -0.47 -6.62 -3.80
C ASN A 187 -1.32 -5.46 -3.29
N GLY A 188 -0.68 -4.30 -3.12
CA GLY A 188 -1.33 -3.09 -2.67
C GLY A 188 -1.14 -1.95 -3.66
N THR A 189 -1.37 -0.72 -3.23
CA THR A 189 -1.19 0.49 -4.06
C THR A 189 -0.05 1.37 -3.56
N GLY A 190 0.59 1.01 -2.45
CA GLY A 190 1.48 1.87 -1.68
C GLY A 190 2.83 2.17 -2.32
N ALA A 191 3.60 2.99 -1.58
CA ALA A 191 4.91 3.50 -1.98
C ALA A 191 6.02 2.43 -2.02
N TYR A 192 5.78 1.26 -1.43
CA TYR A 192 6.68 0.12 -1.45
C TYR A 192 5.95 -1.17 -1.85
N MET A 193 6.68 -2.07 -2.49
CA MET A 193 6.23 -3.40 -2.92
C MET A 193 7.03 -4.46 -2.18
N ILE A 194 6.41 -5.58 -1.82
CA ILE A 194 7.13 -6.71 -1.25
C ILE A 194 8.01 -7.35 -2.33
N GLU A 195 9.32 -7.35 -2.12
CA GLU A 195 10.26 -8.12 -2.93
C GLU A 195 10.39 -9.55 -2.41
N SER A 196 10.50 -9.71 -1.08
CA SER A 196 10.53 -11.03 -0.43
C SER A 196 10.02 -10.96 0.99
N HIS A 197 9.44 -12.07 1.47
CA HIS A 197 8.98 -12.22 2.84
C HIS A 197 9.25 -13.63 3.34
N GLU A 198 10.08 -13.72 4.38
CA GLU A 198 10.31 -14.91 5.19
C GLU A 198 9.67 -14.66 6.56
N ALA A 199 8.53 -15.33 6.80
CA ALA A 199 7.69 -15.10 7.95
C ALA A 199 8.48 -15.15 9.27
N GLY A 200 8.49 -14.03 9.99
CA GLY A 200 9.16 -13.89 11.27
C GLY A 200 10.70 -13.80 11.22
N VAL A 201 11.30 -13.80 10.04
CA VAL A 201 12.76 -13.74 9.85
C VAL A 201 13.17 -12.46 9.14
N LYS A 202 12.63 -12.20 7.94
CA LYS A 202 13.07 -11.10 7.09
C LYS A 202 11.99 -10.67 6.11
N THR A 203 11.84 -9.37 5.90
CA THR A 203 11.02 -8.83 4.81
C THR A 203 11.84 -7.81 4.05
N VAL A 204 11.82 -7.88 2.72
CA VAL A 204 12.45 -6.88 1.87
C VAL A 204 11.37 -6.18 1.06
N MET A 205 11.34 -4.86 1.13
CA MET A 205 10.43 -4.02 0.39
C MET A 205 11.21 -3.12 -0.57
N LYS A 206 10.73 -2.96 -1.79
CA LYS A 206 11.32 -2.06 -2.81
C LYS A 206 10.39 -0.91 -3.11
N ALA A 207 10.96 0.27 -3.34
CA ALA A 207 10.20 1.44 -3.74
C ALA A 207 9.36 1.17 -4.99
N ASN A 208 8.08 1.54 -4.93
CA ASN A 208 7.20 1.60 -6.09
C ASN A 208 7.49 2.89 -6.88
N THR A 209 8.24 2.76 -7.98
CA THR A 209 8.61 3.90 -8.84
C THR A 209 7.43 4.50 -9.59
N ASN A 210 6.30 3.79 -9.67
CA ASN A 210 5.07 4.22 -10.31
C ASN A 210 3.98 4.60 -9.29
N TRP A 211 4.36 4.85 -8.03
CA TRP A 211 3.39 5.21 -7.00
C TRP A 211 2.65 6.50 -7.34
N TRP A 212 1.33 6.48 -7.24
CA TRP A 212 0.46 7.58 -7.66
C TRP A 212 0.72 8.88 -6.87
N ASP A 213 1.26 8.78 -5.65
CA ASP A 213 1.58 9.92 -4.78
C ASP A 213 3.08 10.19 -4.66
N ALA A 214 3.86 9.84 -5.68
CA ALA A 214 5.33 9.95 -5.66
C ALA A 214 5.86 11.32 -5.20
N ALA A 215 5.14 12.42 -5.48
CA ALA A 215 5.51 13.77 -5.04
C ALA A 215 5.54 13.93 -3.51
N ASN A 216 4.80 13.10 -2.78
CA ASN A 216 4.68 13.11 -1.32
C ASN A 216 5.34 11.87 -0.68
N LYS A 217 6.19 11.13 -1.42
CA LYS A 217 6.86 9.92 -0.90
C LYS A 217 7.66 10.25 0.37
N PRO A 218 7.34 9.61 1.52
CA PRO A 218 8.11 9.80 2.73
C PRO A 218 9.46 9.09 2.61
N GLY A 219 10.53 9.81 2.93
CA GLY A 219 11.90 9.28 2.93
C GLY A 219 12.48 9.04 1.53
N ASN A 220 13.72 8.58 1.50
CA ASN A 220 14.51 8.38 0.29
C ASN A 220 15.01 6.93 0.13
N ALA A 221 14.48 5.98 0.90
CA ALA A 221 14.88 4.58 0.79
C ALA A 221 14.35 3.98 -0.52
N ASP A 222 15.24 3.29 -1.22
CA ASP A 222 14.94 2.48 -2.39
C ASP A 222 14.59 1.05 -1.98
N VAL A 223 15.25 0.57 -0.92
CA VAL A 223 15.00 -0.74 -0.30
C VAL A 223 14.88 -0.58 1.21
N VAL A 224 13.89 -1.26 1.79
CA VAL A 224 13.71 -1.41 3.23
C VAL A 224 13.85 -2.88 3.59
N GLU A 225 14.73 -3.18 4.54
CA GLU A 225 15.05 -4.52 5.06
C GLU A 225 14.87 -4.58 6.58
#